data_AF-A0A939E2A1-F1
#
_entry.id   AF-A0A939E2A1-F1
#
_cell.length_a   1.000
_cell.length_b   1.000
_cell.length_c   1.000
_cell.angle_alpha   90.00
_cell.angle_beta   90.00
_cell.angle_gamma   90.00
#
_symmetry.space_group_name_H-M   'P 1'
#
loop_
_entity.id
_entity.type
_entity.pdbx_description
1 polymer ?
#
loop_
_entity_poly.entity_id
_entity_poly.type
_entity_poly.pdbx_seq_one_letter_code
_entity_poly.pdbx_strand_id
1 'polypeptide(L)' 'MSVADSWIVAAATSRHLTIVTYEVSAKSAKSKVKIPDAAEALGVPCIDPRRMCRNGKIVVG' A
#
# COMPACT_ATOMS: atom_id res chain seq x y z
N MET A 1 -1.07 14.90 1.70
CA MET A 1 -0.70 13.53 2.12
C MET A 1 -0.69 13.53 3.64
N SER A 2 -1.35 12.60 4.32
CA SER A 2 -1.18 12.53 5.79
C SER A 2 0.25 12.07 6.06
N VAL A 3 0.91 12.59 7.10
CA VAL A 3 2.25 12.12 7.51
C VAL A 3 2.25 10.60 7.78
N ALA A 4 1.08 10.06 8.15
CA ALA A 4 0.89 8.63 8.32
C ALA A 4 1.06 7.83 7.00
N ASP A 5 0.56 8.35 5.87
CA ASP A 5 0.55 7.61 4.60
C ASP A 5 1.98 7.40 4.08
N SER A 6 2.82 8.44 4.18
CA SER A 6 4.22 8.38 3.76
C SER A 6 5.06 7.49 4.66
N TRP A 7 4.82 7.54 5.98
CA TRP A 7 5.53 6.68 6.94
C TRP A 7 5.23 5.20 6.70
N ILE A 8 3.96 4.85 6.45
CA ILE A 8 3.55 3.47 6.17
C ILE A 8 4.26 2.94 4.92
N VAL A 9 4.31 3.73 3.85
CA VAL A 9 4.99 3.31 2.61
C VAL A 9 6.50 3.21 2.80
N ALA A 10 7.12 4.14 3.52
CA ALA A 10 8.55 4.08 3.84
C ALA A 10 8.91 2.84 4.69
N ALA A 11 8.11 2.54 5.71
CA ALA A 11 8.30 1.38 6.57
C ALA A 11 8.13 0.06 5.79
N ALA A 12 7.15 -0.01 4.89
CA ALA A 12 6.96 -1.17 4.02
C ALA A 12 8.13 -1.36 3.05
N THR A 13 8.64 -0.26 2.47
CA THR A 13 9.81 -0.26 1.58
C THR A 13 11.05 -0.80 2.31
N SER A 14 11.34 -0.27 3.50
CA SER A 14 12.52 -0.66 4.27
C SER A 14 12.50 -2.11 4.75
N ARG A 15 11.31 -2.70 4.89
CA ARG A 15 11.12 -4.06 5.43
C ARG A 15 10.69 -5.08 4.37
N HIS A 16 10.66 -4.68 3.10
CA HIS A 16 10.17 -5.48 1.97
C HIS A 16 8.78 -6.11 2.23
N LEU A 17 7.88 -5.32 2.83
CA LEU A 17 6.52 -5.74 3.16
C LEU A 17 5.55 -5.41 2.03
N THR A 18 4.48 -6.20 1.93
CA THR A 18 3.34 -5.90 1.07
C THR A 18 2.34 -5.03 1.83
N ILE A 19 1.95 -3.90 1.25
CA ILE A 19 0.91 -3.04 1.79
C ILE A 19 -0.46 -3.60 1.45
N VAL A 20 -1.32 -3.69 2.45
CA VAL A 20 -2.71 -4.13 2.29
C VAL A 20 -3.62 -2.97 2.66
N THR A 21 -4.37 -2.45 1.70
CA THR A 21 -5.25 -1.28 1.90
C THR A 21 -6.53 -1.36 1.06
N TYR A 22 -7.62 -0.83 1.62
CA TYR A 22 -8.88 -0.64 0.87
C TYR A 22 -8.88 0.63 0.01
N GLU A 23 -7.80 1.43 0.05
CA GLU A 23 -7.69 2.61 -0.81
C GLU A 23 -7.55 2.20 -2.27
N VAL A 24 -8.29 2.90 -3.13
CA VAL A 24 -8.20 2.78 -4.58
C VAL A 24 -7.28 3.89 -5.10
N SER A 25 -6.39 3.53 -6.03
CA SER A 25 -5.52 4.46 -6.75
C SER A 25 -6.34 5.60 -7.34
N ALA A 26 -5.85 6.82 -7.16
CA ALA A 26 -6.48 8.03 -7.67
C ALA A 26 -5.40 8.94 -8.25
N LYS A 27 -4.71 8.46 -9.29
CA LYS A 27 -3.63 9.18 -10.00
C LYS A 27 -4.05 10.58 -10.50
N SER A 28 -5.35 10.80 -10.73
CA SER A 28 -5.91 12.10 -11.14
C SER A 28 -6.21 13.06 -9.98
N ALA A 29 -6.08 12.62 -8.72
CA ALA A 29 -6.39 13.45 -7.56
C ALA A 29 -5.24 14.41 -7.23
N LYS A 30 -5.41 15.70 -7.57
CA LYS A 30 -4.40 16.76 -7.36
C LYS A 30 -4.11 17.13 -5.90
N SER A 31 -4.94 16.71 -4.95
CA SER A 31 -4.90 17.19 -3.56
C SER A 31 -4.35 16.17 -2.56
N LYS A 32 -4.43 14.86 -2.85
CA LYS A 32 -4.04 13.82 -1.90
C LYS A 32 -3.52 12.58 -2.60
N VAL A 33 -2.21 12.38 -2.54
CA VAL A 33 -1.54 11.13 -2.96
C VAL A 33 -2.10 9.98 -2.12
N LYS A 34 -2.60 8.95 -2.79
CA LYS A 34 -3.14 7.74 -2.17
C LYS A 34 -2.03 6.76 -1.84
N ILE A 35 -2.24 5.91 -0.84
CA ILE A 35 -1.29 4.84 -0.48
C ILE A 35 -0.90 3.97 -1.69
N PRO A 36 -1.84 3.44 -2.52
CA PRO A 36 -1.47 2.66 -3.70
C PRO A 36 -0.62 3.43 -4.71
N ASP A 37 -0.86 4.73 -4.88
CA ASP A 37 -0.09 5.56 -5.83
C ASP A 37 1.34 5.80 -5.31
N ALA A 38 1.49 6.05 -4.00
CA ALA A 38 2.79 6.19 -3.36
C ALA A 38 3.57 4.87 -3.32
N ALA A 39 2.89 3.75 -3.07
CA ALA A 39 3.47 2.42 -3.08
C ALA A 39 3.96 2.04 -4.49
N GLU A 40 3.17 2.31 -5.53
CA GLU A 40 3.55 2.07 -6.93
C GLU A 40 4.77 2.92 -7.33
N ALA A 41 4.79 4.21 -6.94
CA ALA A 41 5.92 5.10 -7.22
C ALA A 41 7.24 4.63 -6.58
N LEU A 42 7.16 3.88 -5.49
CA LEU A 42 8.32 3.33 -4.77
C LEU A 42 8.56 1.84 -5.04
N GLY A 43 7.79 1.23 -5.94
CA GLY A 43 7.91 -0.20 -6.28
C GLY A 43 7.50 -1.15 -5.16
N VAL A 44 6.70 -0.69 -4.19
CA VAL A 44 6.21 -1.51 -3.08
C VAL A 44 4.94 -2.25 -3.51
N PRO A 45 4.87 -3.59 -3.30
CA PRO A 45 3.65 -4.34 -3.58
C PRO A 45 2.47 -3.80 -2.75
N CYS A 46 1.38 -3.46 -3.42
CA CYS A 46 0.15 -3.01 -2.78
C CYS A 46 -1.02 -3.87 -3.28
N ILE A 47 -1.75 -4.50 -2.36
CA ILE A 47 -2.90 -5.35 -2.69
C ILE A 47 -4.13 -4.97 -1.88
N ASP A 48 -5.28 -5.27 -2.47
CA ASP A 48 -6.56 -5.14 -1.78
C ASP A 48 -6.75 -6.30 -0.77
N PRO A 49 -7.33 -6.05 0.42
CA PRO A 49 -7.63 -7.07 1.42
C PRO A 49 -8.42 -8.27 0.87
N ARG A 50 -9.29 -8.07 -0.11
CA ARG A 50 -10.02 -9.16 -0.77
C ARG A 50 -9.09 -10.06 -1.58
N ARG A 51 -8.08 -9.47 -2.23
CA ARG A 51 -7.02 -10.24 -2.91
C ARG A 51 -6.13 -10.95 -1.91
N MET A 52 -5.81 -10.33 -0.77
CA MET A 52 -5.08 -10.97 0.33
C MET A 52 -5.80 -12.23 0.83
N CYS A 53 -7.09 -12.12 1.17
CA CYS A 53 -7.89 -13.27 1.65
C CYS A 53 -8.04 -14.36 0.58
N ARG A 54 -8.09 -14.01 -0.71
CA ARG A 54 -8.24 -14.97 -1.80
C ARG A 54 -6.94 -15.70 -2.16
N ASN A 55 -5.78 -15.10 -1.92
CA ASN A 55 -4.47 -15.73 -2.16
C ASN A 55 -3.98 -16.66 -1.03
N GLY A 56 -4.75 -16.81 0.06
CA GLY A 56 -4.81 -18.02 0.85
C GLY A 56 -3.48 -18.68 1.25
N LYS A 57 -2.46 -17.94 1.67
CA LYS A 57 -1.37 -18.37 2.58
C LYS A 57 -0.79 -17.15 3.27
N ILE A 58 -1.35 -16.80 4.42
CA ILE A 58 -0.80 -15.78 5.30
C ILE A 58 -0.14 -16.54 6.45
N VAL A 59 1.19 -16.65 6.44
CA VAL A 59 1.95 -17.14 7.60
C VAL A 59 2.15 -15.93 8.49
N VAL A 60 1.31 -15.81 9.52
CA VAL A 60 1.54 -14.85 10.60
C VAL A 60 2.39 -15.60 11.63
N GLY A 61 3.69 -15.31 11.64
CA GLY A 61 4.57 -15.67 12.76
C GLY A 61 4.51 -14.62 13.84
#